data_AF-A0A523TKX2-F1
#
_entry.id   AF-A0A523TKX2-F1
#
_cell.length_a   1.000
_cell.length_b   1.000
_cell.length_c   1.000
_cell.angle_alpha   90.00
_cell.angle_beta   90.00
_cell.angle_gamma   90.00
#
_symmetry.space_group_name_H-M   'P 1'
#
loop_
_entity.id
_entity.type
_entity.pdbx_description
1 polymer ?
#
loop_
_entity_poly.entity_id
_entity_poly.type
_entity_poly.pdbx_seq_one_letter_code
_entity_poly.pdbx_strand_id
1 'polypeptide(L)'
;MMLAKVYSSSLLGIDAYTVEVDLARGLPRFNIVGLPDVAVKEAKERVTSAIKNSQFDFPLRRITVNLAPADIKKEGKDVTVITWGRMVQRSMKVAQKLTDKDIDVETVDLRTLFPLDKECFLESVKKTGKAIVVHEACMRGGFGGEIVSIIVKEAFDYLDAPIERIAALNVPIPFSPGLERFVLPSEENIENVVLKLLGK
;
A
#
# COMPACT_ATOMS: atom_id res chain seq x y z
N MET A 1 -32.26 -16.30 8.46
CA MET A 1 -33.02 -16.79 7.29
C MET A 1 -32.04 -16.91 6.13
N MET A 2 -31.76 -18.13 5.66
CA MET A 2 -30.85 -18.42 4.55
C MET A 2 -31.47 -17.87 3.26
N LEU A 3 -30.80 -16.93 2.58
CA LEU A 3 -31.35 -16.29 1.37
C LEU A 3 -31.12 -17.14 0.12
N ALA A 4 -29.96 -17.80 0.04
CA ALA A 4 -29.65 -18.78 -0.99
C ALA A 4 -28.50 -19.68 -0.52
N LYS A 5 -28.59 -20.98 -0.84
CA LYS A 5 -27.49 -21.95 -0.75
C LYS A 5 -26.98 -22.16 -2.17
N VAL A 6 -25.72 -21.83 -2.41
CA VAL A 6 -25.08 -22.03 -3.73
C VAL A 6 -23.89 -22.96 -3.54
N TYR A 7 -23.89 -24.06 -4.29
CA TYR A 7 -22.73 -24.94 -4.38
C TYR A 7 -21.71 -24.28 -5.29
N SER A 8 -20.53 -23.98 -4.75
CA SER A 8 -19.39 -23.49 -5.52
C SER A 8 -18.25 -24.49 -5.42
N SER A 9 -17.24 -24.35 -6.25
CA SER A 9 -16.02 -25.15 -6.13
C SER A 9 -14.81 -24.24 -5.92
N SER A 10 -13.88 -24.69 -5.09
CA SER A 10 -12.57 -24.10 -4.95
C SER A 10 -11.52 -25.15 -5.33
N LEU A 11 -10.38 -24.68 -5.83
CA LEU A 11 -9.27 -25.54 -6.23
C LEU A 11 -8.17 -25.48 -5.17
N LEU A 12 -7.73 -26.64 -4.70
CA LEU A 12 -6.46 -26.78 -4.00
C LEU A 12 -5.54 -27.59 -4.93
N GLY A 13 -4.71 -26.90 -5.71
CA GLY A 13 -3.98 -27.52 -6.81
C GLY A 13 -4.92 -27.89 -7.98
N ILE A 14 -4.92 -29.15 -8.40
CA ILE A 14 -5.80 -29.67 -9.47
C ILE A 14 -7.13 -30.25 -8.97
N ASP A 15 -7.27 -30.42 -7.65
CA ASP A 15 -8.43 -31.06 -7.05
C ASP A 15 -9.52 -30.04 -6.74
N ALA A 16 -10.73 -30.29 -7.27
CA ALA A 16 -11.90 -29.45 -7.04
C ALA A 16 -12.66 -29.92 -5.80
N TYR A 17 -12.85 -29.01 -4.85
CA TYR A 17 -13.61 -29.25 -3.63
C TYR A 17 -14.93 -28.50 -3.69
N THR A 18 -16.03 -29.17 -3.39
CA THR A 18 -17.33 -28.53 -3.22
C THR A 18 -17.31 -27.72 -1.93
N VAL A 19 -17.48 -26.41 -2.05
CA VAL A 19 -17.60 -25.50 -0.92
C VAL A 19 -19.02 -24.96 -0.86
N GLU A 20 -19.58 -25.00 0.35
CA GLU A 20 -20.88 -24.44 0.64
C GLU A 20 -20.73 -22.93 0.92
N VAL A 21 -21.37 -22.10 0.10
CA VAL A 21 -21.31 -20.64 0.25
C VAL A 21 -22.65 -20.14 0.78
N ASP A 22 -22.62 -19.61 2.01
CA ASP A 22 -23.77 -18.98 2.66
C ASP A 22 -23.81 -17.47 2.42
N LEU A 23 -24.86 -17.00 1.76
CA LEU A 23 -25.15 -15.57 1.58
C LEU A 23 -26.30 -15.15 2.51
N ALA A 24 -25.97 -14.39 3.56
CA ALA A 24 -26.92 -13.83 4.50
C ALA A 24 -26.64 -12.34 4.77
N ARG A 25 -27.67 -11.56 5.11
CA ARG A 25 -27.49 -10.32 5.88
C ARG A 25 -26.90 -10.71 7.23
N GLY A 26 -25.59 -10.57 7.37
CA GLY A 26 -24.86 -11.12 8.52
C GLY A 26 -25.10 -10.35 9.81
N LEU A 27 -25.02 -11.06 10.94
CA LEU A 27 -24.86 -10.45 12.27
C LEU A 27 -23.66 -9.48 12.24
N PRO A 28 -23.70 -8.37 13.01
CA PRO A 28 -22.55 -7.47 13.14
C PRO A 28 -21.29 -8.28 13.50
N ARG A 29 -20.30 -8.25 12.60
CA ARG A 29 -19.05 -9.00 12.75
C ARG A 29 -17.93 -8.24 12.05
N PHE A 30 -16.81 -8.07 12.75
CA PHE A 30 -15.57 -7.51 12.21
C PHE A 30 -14.59 -8.67 11.95
N ASN A 31 -14.40 -9.01 10.68
CA ASN A 31 -13.42 -9.99 10.22
C ASN A 31 -12.19 -9.30 9.63
N ILE A 32 -11.02 -9.92 9.86
CA ILE A 32 -9.80 -9.60 9.14
C ILE A 32 -9.38 -10.87 8.40
N VAL A 33 -9.18 -10.78 7.09
CA VAL A 33 -8.80 -11.88 6.20
C VAL A 33 -7.44 -11.55 5.55
N GLY A 34 -6.74 -12.55 4.99
CA GLY A 34 -5.40 -12.35 4.42
C GLY A 34 -4.26 -12.62 5.41
N LEU A 35 -4.37 -13.70 6.19
CA LEU A 35 -3.33 -14.16 7.13
C LEU A 35 -2.81 -13.07 8.10
N PRO A 36 -3.69 -12.34 8.82
CA PRO A 36 -3.24 -11.40 9.83
C PRO A 36 -2.45 -12.12 10.92
N ASP A 37 -1.40 -11.46 11.40
CA ASP A 37 -0.72 -11.87 12.60
C ASP A 37 -1.61 -11.66 13.86
N VAL A 38 -1.11 -12.08 15.02
CA VAL A 38 -1.89 -11.98 16.27
C VAL A 38 -2.20 -10.52 16.61
N ALA A 39 -1.23 -9.62 16.48
CA ALA A 39 -1.39 -8.21 16.83
C ALA A 39 -2.46 -7.51 15.97
N VAL A 40 -2.52 -7.82 14.67
CA VAL A 40 -3.53 -7.28 13.75
C VAL A 40 -4.91 -7.89 14.01
N LYS A 41 -5.01 -9.19 14.32
CA LYS A 41 -6.28 -9.81 14.73
C LYS A 41 -6.89 -9.15 15.96
N GLU A 42 -6.07 -8.79 16.93
CA GLU A 42 -6.49 -8.11 18.16
C GLU A 42 -6.82 -6.63 17.94
N ALA A 43 -6.30 -6.01 16.88
CA ALA A 43 -6.51 -4.59 16.61
C ALA A 43 -7.99 -4.22 16.42
N LYS A 44 -8.85 -5.17 16.01
CA LYS A 44 -10.30 -4.94 15.89
C LYS A 44 -10.95 -4.47 17.20
N GLU A 45 -10.48 -4.97 18.34
CA GLU A 45 -11.00 -4.60 19.65
C GLU A 45 -10.56 -3.18 20.02
N ARG A 46 -9.30 -2.82 19.70
CA ARG A 46 -8.74 -1.48 19.88
C ARG A 46 -9.46 -0.45 19.02
N VAL A 47 -9.68 -0.75 17.74
CA VAL A 47 -10.42 0.12 16.79
C VAL A 47 -11.86 0.32 17.26
N THR A 48 -12.54 -0.75 17.66
CA THR A 48 -13.92 -0.67 18.16
C THR A 48 -14.00 0.20 19.41
N SER A 49 -13.09 0.01 20.35
CA SER A 49 -13.00 0.80 21.58
C SER A 49 -12.69 2.27 21.28
N ALA A 50 -11.76 2.55 20.37
CA ALA A 50 -11.37 3.91 19.99
C ALA A 50 -12.53 4.71 19.35
N ILE A 51 -13.30 4.07 18.47
CA ILE A 51 -14.47 4.70 17.83
C ILE A 51 -15.52 5.07 18.89
N LYS A 52 -15.84 4.13 19.79
CA LYS A 52 -16.79 4.35 20.89
C LYS A 52 -16.33 5.45 21.84
N ASN A 53 -15.05 5.43 22.24
CA ASN A 53 -14.47 6.45 23.11
C ASN A 53 -14.46 7.84 22.46
N SER A 54 -14.45 7.91 21.13
CA SER A 54 -14.57 9.14 20.37
C SER A 54 -16.03 9.59 20.19
N GLN A 55 -16.99 9.01 20.93
CA GLN A 55 -18.42 9.31 20.86
C GLN A 55 -19.08 9.03 19.49
N PHE A 56 -18.50 8.13 18.71
CA PHE A 56 -19.10 7.64 17.48
C PHE A 56 -19.68 6.24 17.67
N ASP A 57 -20.76 5.94 16.94
CA ASP A 57 -21.32 4.59 16.90
C ASP A 57 -20.44 3.67 16.06
N PHE A 58 -20.12 2.50 16.61
CA PHE A 58 -19.51 1.45 15.81
C PHE A 58 -20.58 0.81 14.91
N PRO A 59 -20.36 0.74 13.59
CA PRO A 59 -21.42 0.36 12.67
C PRO A 59 -21.85 -1.10 12.88
N LEU A 60 -23.16 -1.31 13.11
CA LEU A 60 -23.79 -2.61 13.33
C LEU A 60 -23.99 -3.39 12.01
N ARG A 61 -22.91 -3.58 11.25
CA ARG A 61 -22.89 -4.32 9.99
C ARG A 61 -21.70 -5.26 9.93
N ARG A 62 -21.70 -6.16 8.95
CA ARG A 62 -20.53 -7.00 8.66
C ARG A 62 -19.43 -6.13 8.05
N ILE A 63 -18.26 -6.13 8.67
CA ILE A 63 -17.04 -5.46 8.19
C ILE A 63 -16.02 -6.55 7.92
N THR A 64 -15.45 -6.56 6.72
CA THR A 64 -14.34 -7.44 6.37
C THR A 64 -13.19 -6.58 5.89
N VAL A 65 -12.05 -6.64 6.60
CA VAL A 65 -10.80 -6.02 6.18
C VAL A 65 -9.94 -7.09 5.54
N ASN A 66 -9.51 -6.87 4.29
CA ASN A 66 -8.63 -7.79 3.58
C ASN A 66 -7.19 -7.27 3.61
N LEU A 67 -6.29 -8.04 4.21
CA LEU A 67 -4.85 -7.83 4.12
C LEU A 67 -4.35 -8.48 2.83
N ALA A 68 -4.28 -7.68 1.78
CA ALA A 68 -3.77 -8.14 0.51
C ALA A 68 -2.23 -8.07 0.48
N PRO A 69 -1.57 -9.00 -0.22
CA PRO A 69 -0.15 -8.84 -0.55
C PRO A 69 0.05 -7.60 -1.42
N ALA A 70 1.31 -7.18 -1.58
CA ALA A 70 1.64 -6.05 -2.44
C ALA A 70 1.30 -6.36 -3.91
N ASP A 71 1.13 -5.31 -4.71
CA ASP A 71 0.68 -5.42 -6.10
C ASP A 71 1.46 -4.47 -7.00
N ILE A 72 1.96 -4.98 -8.13
CA ILE A 72 2.63 -4.17 -9.16
C ILE A 72 1.54 -3.56 -10.03
N LYS A 73 1.26 -2.27 -9.83
CA LYS A 73 0.21 -1.54 -10.55
C LYS A 73 0.59 -1.19 -11.98
N LYS A 74 1.88 -1.01 -12.23
CA LYS A 74 2.47 -0.80 -13.55
C LYS A 74 3.87 -1.39 -13.54
N GLU A 75 4.17 -2.25 -14.50
CA GLU A 75 5.51 -2.76 -14.75
C GLU A 75 6.41 -1.65 -15.31
N GLY A 76 7.68 -1.69 -14.94
CA GLY A 76 8.71 -0.78 -15.44
C GLY A 76 10.12 -1.33 -15.25
N LYS A 77 11.10 -0.62 -15.80
CA LYS A 77 12.51 -1.06 -15.81
C LYS A 77 13.49 0.01 -15.34
N ASP A 78 13.10 1.28 -15.32
CA ASP A 78 14.06 2.38 -15.08
C ASP A 78 14.14 2.78 -13.60
N VAL A 79 13.01 2.73 -12.89
CA VAL A 79 12.92 3.06 -11.45
C VAL A 79 11.69 2.43 -10.82
N THR A 80 11.83 1.95 -9.59
CA THR A 80 10.74 1.45 -8.75
C THR A 80 10.21 2.53 -7.82
N VAL A 81 8.91 2.80 -7.89
CA VAL A 81 8.16 3.64 -6.94
C VAL A 81 7.36 2.74 -6.00
N ILE A 82 7.73 2.74 -4.73
CA ILE A 82 7.10 1.96 -3.66
C ILE A 82 6.15 2.88 -2.90
N THR A 83 4.86 2.55 -2.84
CA THR A 83 3.85 3.45 -2.32
C THR A 83 2.62 2.73 -1.76
N TRP A 84 1.69 3.48 -1.15
CA TRP A 84 0.42 2.98 -0.63
C TRP A 84 -0.59 4.13 -0.48
N GLY A 85 -1.86 3.78 -0.27
CA GLY A 85 -2.93 4.76 -0.04
C GLY A 85 -3.13 5.70 -1.24
N ARG A 86 -3.30 7.00 -0.98
CA ARG A 86 -3.55 8.00 -2.05
C ARG A 86 -2.35 8.16 -2.99
N MET A 87 -1.14 7.89 -2.51
CA MET A 87 0.08 8.04 -3.30
C MET A 87 0.18 7.01 -4.43
N VAL A 88 -0.54 5.89 -4.37
CA VAL A 88 -0.68 4.94 -5.51
C VAL A 88 -1.23 5.66 -6.73
N GLN A 89 -2.32 6.41 -6.56
CA GLN A 89 -2.98 7.10 -7.67
C GLN A 89 -2.10 8.21 -8.26
N ARG A 90 -1.40 8.97 -7.39
CA ARG A 90 -0.47 10.02 -7.85
C ARG A 90 0.73 9.41 -8.59
N SER A 91 1.31 8.34 -8.04
CA SER A 91 2.44 7.63 -8.64
C SER A 91 2.08 7.03 -10.00
N MET A 92 0.91 6.39 -10.13
CA MET A 92 0.43 5.83 -11.40
C MET A 92 0.24 6.89 -12.48
N LYS A 93 -0.28 8.07 -12.14
CA LYS A 93 -0.42 9.17 -13.10
C LYS A 93 0.94 9.65 -13.60
N VAL A 94 1.91 9.82 -12.70
CA VAL A 94 3.28 10.19 -13.07
C VAL A 94 3.93 9.11 -13.92
N ALA A 95 3.78 7.85 -13.52
CA ALA A 95 4.30 6.69 -14.25
C ALA A 95 3.70 6.56 -15.65
N GLN A 96 2.44 6.95 -15.85
CA GLN A 96 1.78 7.00 -17.16
C GLN A 96 2.26 8.18 -17.99
N LYS A 97 2.39 9.36 -17.38
CA LYS A 97 2.88 10.59 -18.03
C LYS A 97 4.33 10.45 -18.51
N LEU A 98 5.16 9.75 -17.74
CA LEU A 98 6.57 9.57 -18.05
C LEU A 98 6.83 8.52 -19.15
N THR A 99 5.86 7.65 -19.44
CA THR A 99 5.92 6.75 -20.61
C THR A 99 6.11 7.53 -21.91
N ASP A 100 5.48 8.71 -22.04
CA ASP A 100 5.60 9.59 -23.23
C ASP A 100 7.03 10.13 -23.42
N LYS A 101 7.88 10.07 -22.37
CA LYS A 101 9.29 10.47 -22.38
C LYS A 101 10.24 9.27 -22.44
N ASP A 102 9.73 8.08 -22.77
CA ASP A 102 10.47 6.81 -22.77
C ASP A 102 11.12 6.53 -21.40
N ILE A 103 10.33 6.71 -20.34
CA ILE A 103 10.71 6.40 -18.96
C ILE A 103 9.67 5.46 -18.36
N ASP A 104 10.11 4.24 -18.09
CA ASP A 104 9.31 3.13 -17.58
C ASP A 104 9.45 3.04 -16.05
N VAL A 105 8.57 3.79 -15.37
CA VAL A 105 8.42 3.70 -13.91
C VAL A 105 7.60 2.47 -13.53
N GLU A 106 8.18 1.61 -12.71
CA GLU A 106 7.49 0.54 -12.02
C GLU A 106 6.79 1.09 -10.77
N THR A 107 5.52 0.80 -10.58
CA THR A 107 4.76 1.27 -9.41
C THR A 107 4.25 0.11 -8.56
N VAL A 108 4.76 0.00 -7.34
CA VAL A 108 4.41 -1.03 -6.37
C VAL A 108 3.48 -0.43 -5.30
N ASP A 109 2.28 -0.98 -5.18
CA ASP A 109 1.33 -0.68 -4.11
C ASP A 109 1.50 -1.72 -2.99
N LEU A 110 1.98 -1.30 -1.82
CA LEU A 110 2.22 -2.21 -0.70
C LEU A 110 0.93 -2.84 -0.17
N ARG A 111 -0.20 -2.10 -0.22
CA ARG A 111 -1.53 -2.45 0.32
C ARG A 111 -1.57 -2.71 1.83
N THR A 112 -0.70 -3.57 2.35
CA THR A 112 -0.56 -3.94 3.76
C THR A 112 0.83 -3.57 4.26
N LEU A 113 0.91 -2.71 5.27
CA LEU A 113 2.19 -2.33 5.90
C LEU A 113 2.64 -3.32 6.98
N PHE A 114 1.71 -4.08 7.53
CA PHE A 114 2.01 -5.11 8.53
C PHE A 114 0.92 -6.21 8.54
N PRO A 115 1.28 -7.49 8.31
CA PRO A 115 2.60 -7.96 7.89
C PRO A 115 2.97 -7.43 6.49
N LEU A 116 4.22 -7.01 6.33
CA LEU A 116 4.72 -6.40 5.10
C LEU A 116 5.14 -7.45 4.09
N ASP A 117 4.61 -7.38 2.86
CA ASP A 117 5.09 -8.17 1.73
C ASP A 117 6.37 -7.52 1.16
N LYS A 118 7.51 -7.85 1.76
CA LYS A 118 8.79 -7.27 1.36
C LYS A 118 9.36 -7.85 0.08
N GLU A 119 9.04 -9.11 -0.22
CA GLU A 119 9.57 -9.82 -1.38
C GLU A 119 9.17 -9.12 -2.67
N CYS A 120 7.90 -8.69 -2.76
CA CYS A 120 7.38 -7.98 -3.93
C CYS A 120 8.19 -6.72 -4.28
N PHE A 121 8.41 -5.80 -3.34
CA PHE A 121 9.16 -4.58 -3.64
C PHE A 121 10.67 -4.82 -3.74
N LEU A 122 11.23 -5.82 -3.04
CA LEU A 122 12.65 -6.15 -3.15
C LEU A 122 13.00 -6.67 -4.54
N GLU A 123 12.18 -7.57 -5.11
CA GLU A 123 12.39 -8.05 -6.49
C GLU A 123 12.25 -6.93 -7.52
N SER A 124 11.28 -6.03 -7.30
CA SER A 124 11.14 -4.82 -8.12
C SER A 124 12.39 -3.92 -8.08
N VAL A 125 12.94 -3.66 -6.89
CA VAL A 125 14.15 -2.83 -6.73
C VAL A 125 15.36 -3.51 -7.36
N LYS A 126 15.53 -4.82 -7.21
CA LYS A 126 16.61 -5.57 -7.88
C LYS A 126 16.51 -5.50 -9.40
N LYS A 127 15.28 -5.44 -9.93
CA LYS A 127 15.02 -5.33 -11.37
C LYS A 127 15.39 -3.96 -11.94
N THR A 128 15.04 -2.87 -11.25
CA THR A 128 15.21 -1.50 -11.76
C THR A 128 16.49 -0.82 -11.31
N GLY A 129 17.09 -1.30 -10.21
CA GLY A 129 18.29 -0.75 -9.58
C GLY A 129 18.12 0.62 -8.94
N LYS A 130 16.92 1.21 -8.94
CA LYS A 130 16.64 2.55 -8.38
C LYS A 130 15.30 2.52 -7.68
N ALA A 131 15.22 3.13 -6.51
CA ALA A 131 14.03 3.08 -5.67
C ALA A 131 13.63 4.47 -5.17
N ILE A 132 12.31 4.72 -5.15
CA ILE A 132 11.67 5.88 -4.53
C ILE A 132 10.57 5.36 -3.61
N VAL A 133 10.55 5.81 -2.35
CA VAL A 133 9.45 5.51 -1.42
C VAL A 133 8.55 6.73 -1.27
N VAL A 134 7.25 6.60 -1.56
CA VAL A 134 6.29 7.72 -1.60
C VAL A 134 5.12 7.48 -0.64
N HIS A 135 4.90 8.37 0.33
CA HIS A 135 3.79 8.25 1.30
C HIS A 135 3.31 9.58 1.90
N GLU A 136 2.11 9.62 2.48
CA GLU A 136 1.54 10.86 3.07
C GLU A 136 1.91 11.11 4.53
N ALA A 137 2.47 10.13 5.24
CA ALA A 137 2.96 10.34 6.59
C ALA A 137 4.15 11.32 6.60
N CYS A 138 4.48 11.89 7.76
CA CYS A 138 5.62 12.78 7.92
C CYS A 138 6.94 12.10 7.51
N MET A 139 7.83 12.87 6.87
CA MET A 139 9.15 12.40 6.44
C MET A 139 9.97 11.79 7.58
N ARG A 140 9.99 12.46 8.73
CA ARG A 140 10.73 12.01 9.92
C ARG A 140 9.87 11.05 10.72
N GLY A 141 10.41 9.86 11.00
CA GLY A 141 9.72 8.82 11.77
C GLY A 141 8.58 8.12 11.03
N GLY A 142 8.35 8.45 9.75
CA GLY A 142 7.39 7.75 8.90
C GLY A 142 7.89 6.37 8.47
N PHE A 143 6.95 5.50 8.08
CA PHE A 143 7.22 4.11 7.70
C PHE A 143 8.14 3.98 6.48
N GLY A 144 8.25 5.02 5.64
CA GLY A 144 9.22 5.01 4.55
C GLY A 144 10.67 4.83 4.98
N GLY A 145 11.02 5.18 6.24
CA GLY A 145 12.35 4.89 6.79
C GLY A 145 12.61 3.38 6.97
N GLU A 146 11.59 2.63 7.38
CA GLU A 146 11.68 1.17 7.54
C GLU A 146 11.86 0.49 6.18
N ILE A 147 11.08 0.90 5.17
CA ILE A 147 11.21 0.38 3.80
C ILE A 147 12.62 0.60 3.27
N VAL A 148 13.18 1.82 3.43
CA VAL A 148 14.56 2.10 3.03
C VAL A 148 15.55 1.19 3.77
N SER A 149 15.39 1.01 5.08
CA SER A 149 16.27 0.13 5.86
C SER A 149 16.23 -1.32 5.36
N ILE A 150 15.06 -1.84 5.00
CA ILE A 150 14.90 -3.19 4.44
C ILE A 150 15.62 -3.30 3.09
N ILE A 151 15.41 -2.32 2.19
CA ILE A 151 16.07 -2.31 0.87
C ILE A 151 17.59 -2.27 1.02
N VAL A 152 18.12 -1.38 1.86
CA VAL A 152 19.57 -1.29 2.10
C VAL A 152 20.11 -2.58 2.72
N LYS A 153 19.34 -3.26 3.58
CA LYS A 153 19.80 -4.50 4.18
C LYS A 153 19.81 -5.67 3.18
N GLU A 154 18.85 -5.73 2.26
CA GLU A 154 18.57 -6.96 1.48
C GLU A 154 18.80 -6.81 -0.03
N ALA A 155 18.98 -5.59 -0.55
CA ALA A 155 19.13 -5.30 -1.97
C ALA A 155 20.16 -4.21 -2.30
N PHE A 156 21.06 -3.87 -1.35
CA PHE A 156 22.04 -2.78 -1.55
C PHE A 156 22.93 -2.97 -2.78
N ASP A 157 23.41 -4.18 -3.04
CA ASP A 157 24.31 -4.48 -4.16
C ASP A 157 23.66 -4.27 -5.54
N TYR A 158 22.33 -4.14 -5.59
CA TYR A 158 21.57 -3.90 -6.81
C TYR A 158 21.27 -2.41 -7.04
N LEU A 159 21.58 -1.52 -6.10
CA LEU A 159 21.26 -0.10 -6.20
C LEU A 159 22.31 0.65 -7.02
N ASP A 160 21.87 1.24 -8.14
CA ASP A 160 22.68 2.12 -8.99
C ASP A 160 22.66 3.59 -8.50
N ALA A 161 21.74 3.93 -7.61
CA ALA A 161 21.56 5.28 -7.09
C ALA A 161 21.02 5.26 -5.64
N PRO A 162 21.19 6.36 -4.88
CA PRO A 162 20.59 6.49 -3.57
C PRO A 162 19.07 6.33 -3.60
N ILE A 163 18.51 5.69 -2.58
CA ILE A 163 17.05 5.58 -2.44
C ILE A 163 16.49 6.94 -2.03
N GLU A 164 15.54 7.45 -2.80
CA GLU A 164 14.87 8.71 -2.49
C GLU A 164 13.58 8.47 -1.72
N ARG A 165 13.21 9.43 -0.86
CA ARG A 165 11.95 9.40 -0.12
C ARG A 165 11.16 10.66 -0.39
N ILE A 166 9.87 10.50 -0.64
CA ILE A 166 8.93 11.60 -0.82
C ILE A 166 7.80 11.42 0.19
N ALA A 167 7.68 12.38 1.09
CA ALA A 167 6.78 12.31 2.22
C ALA A 167 6.24 13.68 2.58
N ALA A 168 5.22 13.73 3.43
CA ALA A 168 4.71 15.01 3.91
C ALA A 168 5.78 15.75 4.74
N LEU A 169 5.72 17.08 4.69
CA LEU A 169 6.59 17.93 5.51
C LEU A 169 6.39 17.62 7.01
N ASN A 170 7.42 17.87 7.82
CA ASN A 170 7.41 17.59 9.26
C ASN A 170 6.62 18.66 10.04
N VAL A 171 5.36 18.87 9.67
CA VAL A 171 4.44 19.83 10.28
C VAL A 171 3.06 19.17 10.48
N PRO A 172 2.24 19.63 11.44
CA PRO A 172 0.85 19.23 11.52
C PRO A 172 0.11 19.53 10.22
N ILE A 173 -0.82 18.66 9.81
CA ILE A 173 -1.61 18.85 8.60
C ILE A 173 -2.48 20.11 8.74
N PRO A 174 -2.29 21.14 7.89
CA PRO A 174 -3.08 22.35 7.95
C PRO A 174 -4.52 22.12 7.49
N PHE A 175 -5.47 22.85 8.08
CA PHE A 175 -6.87 22.81 7.64
C PHE A 175 -7.11 23.56 6.32
N SER A 176 -6.31 24.60 6.03
CA SER A 176 -6.43 25.35 4.78
C SER A 176 -6.10 24.46 3.58
N PRO A 177 -6.99 24.30 2.60
CA PRO A 177 -6.75 23.41 1.45
C PRO A 177 -5.50 23.76 0.65
N GLY A 178 -5.12 25.05 0.61
CA GLY A 178 -3.88 25.48 -0.05
C GLY A 178 -2.63 24.98 0.65
N LEU A 179 -2.60 25.07 1.98
CA LEU A 179 -1.48 24.62 2.80
C LEU A 179 -1.43 23.09 2.93
N GLU A 180 -2.58 22.42 2.99
CA GLU A 180 -2.64 20.96 2.95
C GLU A 180 -1.98 20.41 1.68
N ARG A 181 -2.34 20.97 0.51
CA ARG A 181 -1.73 20.59 -0.77
C ARG A 181 -0.23 20.86 -0.83
N PHE A 182 0.24 21.90 -0.16
CA PHE A 182 1.66 22.24 -0.08
C PHE A 182 2.44 21.26 0.81
N VAL A 183 1.82 20.77 1.88
CA VAL A 183 2.46 19.85 2.83
C VAL A 183 2.52 18.41 2.29
N LEU A 184 1.51 17.98 1.52
CA LEU A 184 1.42 16.61 1.00
C LEU A 184 2.19 16.44 -0.32
N PRO A 185 2.80 15.26 -0.59
CA PRO A 185 3.54 15.00 -1.83
C PRO A 185 2.71 15.16 -3.10
N SER A 186 3.11 16.05 -4.00
CA SER A 186 2.43 16.26 -5.29
C SER A 186 2.94 15.30 -6.38
N GLU A 187 2.18 15.22 -7.49
CA GLU A 187 2.61 14.51 -8.71
C GLU A 187 3.93 15.11 -9.26
N GLU A 188 4.09 16.43 -9.17
CA GLU A 188 5.32 17.14 -9.57
C GLU A 188 6.52 16.76 -8.69
N ASN A 189 6.33 16.59 -7.37
CA ASN A 189 7.41 16.12 -6.50
C ASN A 189 7.92 14.73 -6.94
N ILE A 190 7.01 13.82 -7.28
CA ILE A 190 7.36 12.48 -7.76
C ILE A 190 8.08 12.54 -9.10
N GLU A 191 7.54 13.30 -10.07
CA GLU A 191 8.15 13.45 -11.39
C GLU A 191 9.58 14.00 -11.30
N ASN A 192 9.79 15.07 -10.52
CA ASN A 192 11.10 15.70 -10.37
C ASN A 192 12.14 14.74 -9.76
N VAL A 193 11.76 13.92 -8.78
CA VAL A 193 12.67 12.96 -8.17
C VAL A 193 12.99 11.80 -9.13
N VAL A 194 12.01 11.33 -9.91
CA VAL A 194 12.25 10.33 -10.95
C VAL A 194 13.27 10.85 -11.97
N LEU A 195 13.06 12.05 -12.50
CA LEU A 195 13.97 12.66 -13.48
C LEU A 195 15.37 12.88 -12.91
N LYS A 196 15.46 13.40 -11.67
CA LYS A 196 16.72 13.56 -10.94
C LYS A 196 17.49 12.24 -10.82
N LEU A 197 16.84 11.15 -10.43
CA LEU A 197 17.48 9.84 -10.28
C LEU A 197 17.97 9.25 -11.61
N LEU A 198 17.32 9.61 -12.72
CA LEU A 198 17.71 9.19 -14.07
C LEU A 198 18.70 10.16 -14.74
N GLY A 199 19.09 11.25 -14.08
CA GLY A 199 19.99 12.26 -14.63
C GLY A 199 19.41 13.06 -15.80
N LYS A 200 18.08 13.23 -15.83
CA LYS A 200 17.33 13.95 -16.87
C LYS A 200 16.75 15.27 -16.37
#